data_AF-A0A9N7RIS4-F1
#
_entry.id   AF-A0A9N7RIS4-F1
#
_cell.length_a   1.000
_cell.length_b   1.000
_cell.length_c   1.000
_cell.angle_alpha   90.00
_cell.angle_beta   90.00
_cell.angle_gamma   90.00
#
_symmetry.space_group_name_H-M   'P 1'
#
loop_
_entity.id
_entity.type
_entity.pdbx_description
1 polymer ?
#
loop_
_entity_poly.entity_id
_entity_poly.type
_entity_poly.pdbx_seq_one_letter_code
_entity_poly.pdbx_strand_id
1 'polypeptide(L)'
;MSEIWGRRREEGMWINHYCSRHSILLVGEGDFSFSRALAMAFGSATNIVATSFDTHDRLMKNYKNAYANLGILEIMGATLIHGVDATQMRAHPHLQFLRFHRIVYNFPHAGFHGKEDNPDLIELHRRLVHGFLTNASTMLCPEGEIHITHKTTTPFNSWKIEDLALDCSLLCIGRDDFKIEDYPGYQNKRGSGLRPDDPFLLGECCTFRFKQFPRIRRDFRPEHYVPSCSDECHWIFGRYLDHVEDTFGMNMSNDEVCFVVREALRVGYETYMGLFSSGHGRPLRGFIDILEELHAISALRSKRLLQMLSRLDRQADFNEWGP
;
A
#
# COMPACT_ATOMS: atom_id res chain seq x y z
N MET A 1 29.15 -13.16 37.11
CA MET A 1 28.61 -11.79 37.29
C MET A 1 28.90 -10.85 36.10
N SER A 2 29.71 -11.23 35.10
CA SER A 2 29.99 -10.42 33.90
C SER A 2 29.16 -10.76 32.66
N GLU A 3 28.36 -11.84 32.65
CA GLU A 3 27.61 -12.28 31.47
C GLU A 3 26.18 -11.71 31.33
N ILE A 4 25.66 -11.00 32.33
CA ILE A 4 24.25 -10.56 32.34
C ILE A 4 24.06 -9.19 31.64
N TRP A 5 25.13 -8.46 31.37
CA TRP A 5 25.07 -7.13 30.74
C TRP A 5 25.40 -7.12 29.23
N GLY A 6 25.73 -8.27 28.64
CA GLY A 6 26.18 -8.37 27.25
C GLY A 6 25.11 -8.68 26.20
N ARG A 7 23.90 -9.12 26.59
CA ARG A 7 22.88 -9.65 25.64
C ARG A 7 21.74 -8.70 25.27
N ARG A 8 21.65 -7.50 25.88
CA ARG A 8 20.48 -6.61 25.70
C ARG A 8 20.64 -5.56 24.58
N ARG A 9 21.76 -5.56 23.84
CA ARG A 9 22.03 -4.63 22.73
C ARG A 9 21.66 -5.16 21.34
N GLU A 10 21.20 -6.41 21.22
CA GLU A 10 20.96 -7.06 19.93
C GLU A 10 19.51 -6.99 19.41
N GLU A 11 18.53 -6.68 20.27
CA GLU A 11 17.13 -6.50 19.89
C GLU A 11 16.83 -4.98 19.88
N GLY A 12 16.42 -4.43 18.73
CA GLY A 12 16.11 -3.00 18.60
C GLY A 12 15.00 -2.56 19.56
N MET A 13 14.88 -1.25 19.80
CA MET A 13 13.80 -0.70 20.64
C MET A 13 12.49 -0.72 19.85
N TRP A 14 11.40 -1.18 20.48
CA TRP A 14 10.10 -1.33 19.82
C TRP A 14 9.04 -0.41 20.44
N ILE A 15 8.17 0.11 19.58
CA ILE A 15 6.90 0.75 19.94
C ILE A 15 5.85 0.28 18.94
N ASN A 16 4.92 -0.55 19.40
CA ASN A 16 3.92 -1.23 18.56
C ASN A 16 4.56 -1.90 17.33
N HIS A 17 4.24 -1.42 16.13
CA HIS A 17 4.69 -1.99 14.86
C HIS A 17 6.05 -1.44 14.37
N TYR A 18 6.69 -0.57 15.14
CA TYR A 18 7.88 0.16 14.75
C TYR A 18 9.08 -0.24 15.61
N CYS A 19 10.22 -0.45 14.96
CA CYS A 19 11.49 -0.80 15.58
C CYS A 19 12.54 0.25 15.24
N SER A 20 13.46 0.54 16.15
CA SER A 20 14.57 1.48 15.93
C SER A 20 15.55 1.06 14.82
N ARG A 21 15.46 -0.19 14.33
CA ARG A 21 16.20 -0.69 13.16
C ARG A 21 15.50 -0.45 11.82
N HIS A 22 14.20 -0.12 11.84
CA HIS A 22 13.49 0.20 10.61
C HIS A 22 13.94 1.57 10.09
N SER A 23 14.15 1.72 8.79
CA SER A 23 14.05 3.02 8.13
C SER A 23 12.58 3.38 7.98
N ILE A 24 12.18 4.53 8.53
CA ILE A 24 10.78 4.94 8.66
C ILE A 24 10.57 6.26 7.92
N LEU A 25 9.59 6.29 7.02
CA LEU A 25 9.06 7.50 6.42
C LEU A 25 7.71 7.82 7.05
N LEU A 26 7.57 9.02 7.61
CA LEU A 26 6.32 9.54 8.17
C LEU A 26 5.80 10.63 7.23
N VAL A 27 4.59 10.42 6.70
CA VAL A 27 4.01 11.23 5.63
C VAL A 27 2.86 12.07 6.15
N GLY A 28 2.86 13.36 5.78
CA GLY A 28 1.76 14.27 6.11
C GLY A 28 1.66 14.60 7.60
N GLU A 29 2.80 14.69 8.29
CA GLU A 29 2.85 15.10 9.69
C GLU A 29 2.22 16.50 9.84
N GLY A 30 1.30 16.62 10.79
CA GLY A 30 0.77 17.90 11.26
C GLY A 30 1.79 18.59 12.14
N ASP A 31 1.59 18.58 13.46
CA ASP A 31 2.52 19.20 14.40
C ASP A 31 3.77 18.36 14.72
N PHE A 32 4.04 17.27 13.99
CA PHE A 32 5.15 16.33 14.18
C PHE A 32 5.18 15.58 15.52
N SER A 33 4.09 15.61 16.29
CA SER A 33 4.04 14.96 17.60
C SER A 33 4.10 13.43 17.53
N PHE A 34 3.64 12.81 16.44
CA PHE A 34 3.75 11.35 16.23
C PHE A 34 5.22 10.95 15.99
N SER A 35 5.90 11.64 15.08
CA SER A 35 7.34 11.47 14.85
C SER A 35 8.13 11.58 16.15
N ARG A 36 7.82 12.60 16.96
CA ARG A 36 8.47 12.81 18.26
C ARG A 36 8.21 11.65 19.22
N ALA A 37 6.99 11.11 19.28
CA ALA A 37 6.68 9.97 20.13
C ALA A 37 7.52 8.73 19.76
N LEU A 38 7.69 8.45 18.46
CA LEU A 38 8.56 7.37 17.99
C LEU A 38 10.03 7.63 18.34
N ALA A 39 10.53 8.84 18.07
CA ALA A 39 11.90 9.22 18.38
C ALA A 39 12.22 9.04 19.88
N MET A 40 11.32 9.50 20.75
CA MET A 40 11.46 9.35 22.20
C MET A 40 11.48 7.87 22.62
N ALA A 41 10.61 7.04 22.04
CA ALA A 41 10.58 5.61 22.33
C ALA A 41 11.85 4.89 21.85
N PHE A 42 12.47 5.34 20.76
CA PHE A 42 13.73 4.79 20.25
C PHE A 42 14.98 5.40 20.89
N GLY A 43 14.85 6.50 21.63
CA GLY A 43 15.99 7.28 22.11
C GLY A 43 16.85 7.92 21.02
N SER A 44 16.39 7.88 19.77
CA SER A 44 17.05 8.43 18.57
C SER A 44 16.02 8.61 17.47
N ALA A 45 16.27 9.52 16.53
CA ALA A 45 15.45 9.73 15.34
C ALA A 45 16.25 9.58 14.03
N THR A 46 17.49 9.09 14.10
CA THR A 46 18.38 8.94 12.91
C THR A 46 17.82 8.03 11.82
N ASN A 47 16.86 7.19 12.16
CA ASN A 47 16.17 6.27 11.25
C ASN A 47 14.82 6.81 10.74
N ILE A 48 14.46 8.06 11.10
CA ILE A 48 13.18 8.70 10.80
C ILE A 48 13.38 9.80 9.76
N VAL A 49 12.63 9.71 8.67
CA VAL A 49 12.35 10.80 7.75
C VAL A 49 10.92 11.25 7.98
N ALA A 50 10.71 12.45 8.50
CA ALA A 50 9.38 12.99 8.78
C ALA A 50 9.05 14.12 7.82
N THR A 51 7.86 14.06 7.23
CA THR A 51 7.48 14.96 6.14
C THR A 51 6.13 15.62 6.36
N SER A 52 5.99 16.88 5.95
CA SER A 52 4.74 17.64 5.99
C SER A 52 4.34 18.13 4.61
N PHE A 53 3.03 18.19 4.34
CA PHE A 53 2.50 18.86 3.15
C PHE A 53 2.66 20.39 3.25
N ASP A 54 2.44 20.95 4.44
CA ASP A 54 2.71 22.36 4.70
C ASP A 54 4.21 22.67 4.51
N THR A 55 4.48 23.85 3.96
CA THR A 55 5.82 24.44 4.00
C THR A 55 6.20 24.78 5.44
N HIS A 56 7.50 24.95 5.71
CA HIS A 56 8.00 25.32 7.04
C HIS A 56 7.27 26.55 7.61
N ASP A 57 7.12 27.62 6.83
CA ASP A 57 6.46 28.85 7.26
C ASP A 57 4.98 28.66 7.58
N ARG A 58 4.27 27.83 6.79
CA ARG A 58 2.85 27.51 7.04
C ARG A 58 2.72 26.68 8.31
N LEU A 59 3.59 25.69 8.47
CA LEU A 59 3.62 24.83 9.64
C LEU A 59 3.77 25.65 10.95
N MET A 60 4.71 26.60 10.97
CA MET A 60 4.94 27.45 12.16
C MET A 60 3.75 28.36 12.49
N LYS A 61 2.95 28.75 11.49
CA LYS A 61 1.72 29.51 11.68
C LYS A 61 0.55 28.63 12.10
N ASN A 62 0.50 27.42 11.56
CA ASN A 62 -0.65 26.53 11.67
C ASN A 62 -0.65 25.70 12.96
N TYR A 63 0.51 25.43 13.58
CA TYR A 63 0.61 24.53 14.71
C TYR A 63 1.49 25.11 15.82
N LYS A 64 0.90 25.37 16.99
CA LYS A 64 1.61 25.99 18.11
C LYS A 64 2.78 25.15 18.64
N ASN A 65 2.69 23.82 18.51
CA ASN A 65 3.68 22.88 19.03
C ASN A 65 4.72 22.45 17.98
N ALA A 66 4.55 22.80 16.70
CA ALA A 66 5.44 22.32 15.64
C ALA A 66 6.90 22.74 15.89
N TYR A 67 7.14 23.99 16.31
CA TYR A 67 8.49 24.47 16.61
C TYR A 67 9.21 23.59 17.64
N ALA A 68 8.55 23.30 18.77
CA ALA A 68 9.14 22.50 19.84
C ALA A 68 9.35 21.04 19.40
N ASN A 69 8.39 20.45 18.69
CA ASN A 69 8.51 19.06 18.22
C ASN A 69 9.62 18.90 17.18
N LEU A 70 9.72 19.82 16.22
CA LEU A 70 10.78 19.83 15.20
C LEU A 70 12.16 20.00 15.83
N GLY A 71 12.31 20.92 16.78
CA GLY A 71 13.60 21.11 17.47
C GLY A 71 14.08 19.86 18.20
N ILE A 72 13.16 19.13 18.86
CA ILE A 72 13.50 17.84 19.49
C ILE A 72 13.90 16.81 18.42
N LEU A 73 13.15 16.70 17.34
CA LEU A 73 13.42 15.74 16.27
C LEU A 73 14.77 15.99 15.59
N GLU A 74 15.11 17.26 15.34
CA GLU A 74 16.39 17.66 14.76
C GLU A 74 17.56 17.31 15.69
N ILE A 75 17.44 17.63 16.99
CA ILE A 75 18.45 17.25 18.01
C ILE A 75 18.63 15.72 18.07
N MET A 76 17.55 14.96 17.89
CA MET A 76 17.56 13.51 17.88
C MET A 76 18.01 12.91 16.53
N GLY A 77 18.29 13.74 15.52
CA GLY A 77 18.86 13.34 14.23
C GLY A 77 17.85 12.95 13.15
N ALA A 78 16.57 13.33 13.28
CA ALA A 78 15.59 13.10 12.23
C ALA A 78 15.90 13.92 10.96
N THR A 79 15.56 13.36 9.80
CA THR A 79 15.50 14.13 8.56
C THR A 79 14.12 14.75 8.41
N LEU A 80 14.04 16.08 8.36
CA LEU A 80 12.78 16.83 8.27
C LEU A 80 12.63 17.42 6.86
N ILE A 81 11.50 17.14 6.19
CA ILE A 81 11.26 17.60 4.82
C ILE A 81 9.85 18.22 4.72
N HIS A 82 9.75 19.44 4.23
CA HIS A 82 8.49 20.18 4.14
C HIS A 82 8.04 20.35 2.68
N GLY A 83 6.75 20.59 2.47
CA GLY A 83 6.19 20.74 1.12
C GLY A 83 6.09 19.44 0.33
N VAL A 84 6.00 18.29 1.01
CA VAL A 84 5.92 16.98 0.35
C VAL A 84 4.46 16.63 0.07
N ASP A 85 4.10 16.56 -1.21
CA ASP A 85 2.82 15.98 -1.64
C ASP A 85 2.91 14.44 -1.60
N ALA A 86 2.08 13.81 -0.78
CA ALA A 86 2.02 12.35 -0.64
C ALA A 86 1.71 11.63 -1.97
N THR A 87 1.03 12.30 -2.91
CA THR A 87 0.71 11.75 -4.24
C THR A 87 1.85 11.89 -5.25
N GLN A 88 2.93 12.58 -4.89
CA GLN A 88 4.11 12.81 -5.74
C GLN A 88 5.44 12.50 -5.02
N MET A 89 5.40 11.99 -3.79
CA MET A 89 6.58 11.84 -2.93
C MET A 89 7.67 10.93 -3.52
N ARG A 90 7.33 9.99 -4.42
CA ARG A 90 8.32 9.14 -5.11
C ARG A 90 9.24 9.94 -6.02
N ALA A 91 8.77 11.07 -6.57
CA ALA A 91 9.54 11.94 -7.44
C ALA A 91 10.30 13.04 -6.68
N HIS A 92 10.05 13.19 -5.37
CA HIS A 92 10.68 14.23 -4.58
C HIS A 92 12.22 14.05 -4.53
N PRO A 93 13.03 15.08 -4.81
CA PRO A 93 14.48 14.94 -4.97
C PRO A 93 15.20 14.28 -3.79
N HIS A 94 14.72 14.54 -2.57
CA HIS A 94 15.28 13.98 -1.34
C HIS A 94 14.75 12.58 -0.97
N LEU A 95 13.71 12.08 -1.65
CA LEU A 95 13.07 10.79 -1.35
C LEU A 95 13.23 9.76 -2.47
N GLN A 96 13.41 10.19 -3.73
CA GLN A 96 13.34 9.35 -4.92
C GLN A 96 14.27 8.11 -4.91
N PHE A 97 15.41 8.18 -4.22
CA PHE A 97 16.35 7.07 -4.13
C PHE A 97 16.27 6.29 -2.82
N LEU A 98 15.45 6.74 -1.87
CA LEU A 98 15.30 6.09 -0.57
C LEU A 98 14.31 4.94 -0.64
N ARG A 99 14.51 3.97 0.25
CA ARG A 99 13.60 2.84 0.48
C ARG A 99 13.39 2.66 1.98
N PHE A 100 12.18 2.29 2.35
CA PHE A 100 11.73 2.27 3.73
C PHE A 100 11.20 0.90 4.15
N HIS A 101 11.50 0.54 5.40
CA HIS A 101 10.89 -0.63 6.04
C HIS A 101 9.47 -0.31 6.50
N ARG A 102 9.19 0.96 6.84
CA ARG A 102 7.86 1.45 7.24
C ARG A 102 7.59 2.78 6.55
N ILE A 103 6.45 2.88 5.87
CA ILE A 103 5.92 4.14 5.36
C ILE A 103 4.58 4.36 6.04
N VAL A 104 4.45 5.43 6.82
CA VAL A 104 3.29 5.65 7.70
C VAL A 104 2.56 6.91 7.25
N TYR A 105 1.24 6.82 7.10
CA TYR A 105 0.37 7.96 6.87
C TYR A 105 -0.83 7.92 7.82
N ASN A 106 -0.75 8.72 8.88
CA ASN A 106 -1.77 8.74 9.92
C ASN A 106 -2.89 9.72 9.58
N PHE A 107 -4.12 9.23 9.56
CA PHE A 107 -5.35 10.01 9.31
C PHE A 107 -5.23 10.89 8.05
N PRO A 108 -4.89 10.32 6.88
CA PRO A 108 -4.82 11.07 5.63
C PRO A 108 -6.12 11.85 5.39
N HIS A 109 -6.01 13.11 4.96
CA HIS A 109 -7.18 13.96 4.73
C HIS A 109 -6.91 14.96 3.61
N ALA A 110 -7.86 15.11 2.69
CA ALA A 110 -7.70 15.94 1.48
C ALA A 110 -8.15 17.40 1.66
N GLY A 111 -8.33 17.83 2.91
CA GLY A 111 -8.86 19.15 3.25
C GLY A 111 -10.37 19.14 3.55
N PHE A 112 -10.84 20.15 4.27
CA PHE A 112 -12.26 20.30 4.61
C PHE A 112 -12.98 21.16 3.55
N HIS A 113 -13.63 20.49 2.59
CA HIS A 113 -14.35 21.13 1.48
C HIS A 113 -15.86 20.90 1.51
N GLY A 114 -16.40 20.46 2.65
CA GLY A 114 -17.81 20.13 2.79
C GLY A 114 -18.04 19.26 4.02
N LYS A 115 -19.14 18.50 3.99
CA LYS A 115 -19.43 17.48 5.01
C LYS A 115 -18.66 16.19 4.68
N GLU A 116 -18.18 15.51 5.70
CA GLU A 116 -17.43 14.24 5.59
C GLU A 116 -18.22 13.09 4.94
N ASP A 117 -19.56 13.19 4.90
CA ASP A 117 -20.46 12.22 4.26
C ASP A 117 -20.81 12.58 2.80
N ASN A 118 -20.30 13.69 2.27
CA ASN A 118 -20.49 14.08 0.89
C ASN A 118 -19.72 13.12 -0.06
N PRO A 119 -20.38 12.52 -1.07
CA PRO A 119 -19.74 11.57 -1.98
C PRO A 119 -18.53 12.12 -2.76
N ASP A 120 -18.59 13.38 -3.22
CA ASP A 120 -17.48 14.00 -3.97
C ASP A 120 -16.26 14.24 -3.07
N LEU A 121 -16.49 14.60 -1.81
CA LEU A 121 -15.41 14.76 -0.83
C LEU A 121 -14.81 13.41 -0.45
N ILE A 122 -15.63 12.38 -0.27
CA ILE A 122 -15.16 11.00 -0.06
C ILE A 122 -14.27 10.55 -1.24
N GLU A 123 -14.67 10.85 -2.48
CA GLU A 123 -13.87 10.51 -3.65
C GLU A 123 -12.54 11.28 -3.69
N LEU A 124 -12.52 12.55 -3.29
CA LEU A 124 -11.27 13.31 -3.15
C LEU A 124 -10.32 12.67 -2.12
N HIS A 125 -10.85 12.21 -1.00
CA HIS A 125 -10.10 11.48 0.01
C HIS A 125 -9.56 10.14 -0.50
N ARG A 126 -10.37 9.39 -1.24
CA ARG A 126 -9.97 8.13 -1.87
C ARG A 126 -8.83 8.34 -2.86
N ARG A 127 -8.89 9.40 -3.68
CA ARG A 127 -7.81 9.75 -4.62
C ARG A 127 -6.50 10.10 -3.91
N LEU A 128 -6.56 10.83 -2.80
CA LEU A 128 -5.38 11.11 -1.97
C LEU A 128 -4.72 9.82 -1.46
N VAL A 129 -5.52 8.92 -0.89
CA VAL A 129 -5.04 7.65 -0.35
C VAL A 129 -4.50 6.75 -1.46
N HIS A 130 -5.18 6.67 -2.60
CA HIS A 130 -4.72 5.92 -3.78
C HIS A 130 -3.38 6.45 -4.31
N GLY A 131 -3.26 7.77 -4.47
CA GLY A 131 -2.02 8.42 -4.91
C GLY A 131 -0.86 8.17 -3.95
N PHE A 132 -1.11 8.24 -2.65
CA PHE A 132 -0.14 7.86 -1.63
C PHE A 132 0.29 6.39 -1.75
N LEU A 133 -0.66 5.45 -1.81
CA LEU A 133 -0.38 4.01 -1.90
C LEU A 133 0.41 3.66 -3.16
N THR A 134 0.06 4.29 -4.29
CA THR A 134 0.78 4.16 -5.57
C THR A 134 2.26 4.57 -5.44
N ASN A 135 2.53 5.69 -4.76
CA ASN A 135 3.90 6.15 -4.54
C ASN A 135 4.63 5.25 -3.53
N ALA A 136 4.00 5.02 -2.38
CA ALA A 136 4.56 4.30 -1.25
C ALA A 136 4.95 2.87 -1.62
N SER A 137 4.13 2.18 -2.43
CA SER A 137 4.39 0.81 -2.86
C SER A 137 5.76 0.68 -3.53
N THR A 138 6.17 1.66 -4.34
CA THR A 138 7.46 1.65 -5.05
C THR A 138 8.67 2.05 -4.19
N MET A 139 8.42 2.49 -2.95
CA MET A 139 9.40 3.01 -2.01
C MET A 139 9.72 2.04 -0.86
N LEU A 140 9.23 0.80 -0.92
CA LEU A 140 9.46 -0.21 0.11
C LEU A 140 10.80 -0.95 -0.07
N CYS A 141 11.45 -1.23 1.05
CA CYS A 141 12.47 -2.28 1.15
C CYS A 141 11.83 -3.66 0.99
N PRO A 142 12.62 -4.74 0.77
CA PRO A 142 12.15 -6.11 0.98
C PRO A 142 11.50 -6.23 2.37
N GLU A 143 10.36 -6.91 2.47
CA GLU A 143 9.55 -7.02 3.70
C GLU A 143 9.03 -5.69 4.28
N GLY A 144 9.16 -4.59 3.53
CA GLY A 144 8.64 -3.29 3.91
C GLY A 144 7.11 -3.28 3.99
N GLU A 145 6.58 -2.42 4.87
CA GLU A 145 5.15 -2.27 5.10
C GLU A 145 4.71 -0.82 4.94
N ILE A 146 3.50 -0.63 4.42
CA ILE A 146 2.79 0.65 4.42
C ILE A 146 1.72 0.60 5.50
N HIS A 147 1.72 1.58 6.39
CA HIS A 147 0.78 1.67 7.50
C HIS A 147 -0.10 2.90 7.29
N ILE A 148 -1.42 2.70 7.27
CA ILE A 148 -2.39 3.80 7.25
C ILE A 148 -3.25 3.68 8.50
N THR A 149 -3.21 4.68 9.37
CA THR A 149 -4.15 4.75 10.49
C THR A 149 -5.36 5.56 10.09
N HIS A 150 -6.57 5.02 10.26
CA HIS A 150 -7.80 5.71 9.88
C HIS A 150 -9.00 5.30 10.73
N LYS A 151 -10.02 6.16 10.75
CA LYS A 151 -11.32 5.90 11.35
C LYS A 151 -12.06 4.81 10.58
N THR A 152 -12.78 3.95 11.30
CA THR A 152 -13.42 2.74 10.75
C THR A 152 -14.95 2.78 10.76
N THR A 153 -15.54 3.89 11.23
CA THR A 153 -17.00 4.10 11.26
C THR A 153 -17.47 5.06 10.17
N THR A 154 -18.77 5.09 9.91
CA THR A 154 -19.38 6.00 8.93
C THR A 154 -19.10 7.47 9.29
N PRO A 155 -18.77 8.35 8.33
CA PRO A 155 -18.64 8.10 6.89
C PRO A 155 -17.26 7.59 6.43
N PHE A 156 -16.29 7.51 7.34
CA PHE A 156 -14.89 7.20 7.05
C PHE A 156 -14.66 5.79 6.48
N ASN A 157 -15.49 4.81 6.85
CA ASN A 157 -15.44 3.45 6.29
C ASN A 157 -15.80 3.37 4.79
N SER A 158 -16.50 4.38 4.25
CA SER A 158 -16.82 4.49 2.82
C SER A 158 -15.59 4.78 1.97
N TRP A 159 -14.45 5.11 2.58
CA TRP A 159 -13.20 5.32 1.86
C TRP A 159 -12.59 4.02 1.35
N LYS A 160 -13.03 2.84 1.86
CA LYS A 160 -12.62 1.50 1.42
C LYS A 160 -11.10 1.38 1.15
N ILE A 161 -10.30 1.70 2.18
CA ILE A 161 -8.83 1.82 2.07
C ILE A 161 -8.18 0.52 1.56
N GLU A 162 -8.69 -0.65 1.95
CA GLU A 162 -8.15 -1.92 1.46
C GLU A 162 -8.40 -2.15 -0.03
N ASP A 163 -9.55 -1.73 -0.56
CA ASP A 163 -9.83 -1.83 -2.00
C ASP A 163 -8.85 -0.97 -2.79
N LEU A 164 -8.53 0.23 -2.27
CA LEU A 164 -7.51 1.12 -2.84
C LEU A 164 -6.11 0.51 -2.76
N ALA A 165 -5.78 -0.18 -1.66
CA ALA A 165 -4.51 -0.87 -1.52
C ALA A 165 -4.39 -2.04 -2.52
N LEU A 166 -5.48 -2.79 -2.71
CA LEU A 166 -5.55 -3.87 -3.68
C LEU A 166 -5.34 -3.36 -5.11
N ASP A 167 -5.93 -2.21 -5.47
CA ASP A 167 -5.67 -1.52 -6.75
C ASP A 167 -4.18 -1.20 -6.94
N CYS A 168 -3.50 -0.85 -5.85
CA CYS A 168 -2.07 -0.56 -5.83
C CYS A 168 -1.17 -1.82 -5.72
N SER A 169 -1.69 -3.03 -5.96
CA SER A 169 -0.97 -4.29 -5.78
C SER A 169 -0.35 -4.45 -4.38
N LEU A 170 -1.12 -4.06 -3.37
CA LEU A 170 -0.77 -4.23 -1.96
C LEU A 170 -1.79 -5.17 -1.27
N LEU A 171 -1.27 -6.10 -0.48
CA LEU A 171 -2.06 -7.02 0.33
C LEU A 171 -2.23 -6.45 1.75
N CYS A 172 -3.45 -6.42 2.25
CA CYS A 172 -3.72 -6.16 3.67
C CYS A 172 -3.26 -7.36 4.50
N ILE A 173 -2.25 -7.17 5.33
CA ILE A 173 -1.67 -8.22 6.20
C ILE A 173 -2.16 -8.12 7.65
N GLY A 174 -2.93 -7.08 7.98
CA GLY A 174 -3.46 -6.90 9.32
C GLY A 174 -4.18 -5.57 9.51
N ARG A 175 -5.05 -5.56 10.51
CA ARG A 175 -5.68 -4.38 11.07
C ARG A 175 -5.49 -4.45 12.58
N ASP A 176 -4.88 -3.43 13.15
CA ASP A 176 -4.60 -3.36 14.58
C ASP A 176 -5.27 -2.12 15.16
N ASP A 177 -6.02 -2.29 16.26
CA ASP A 177 -6.72 -1.17 16.90
C ASP A 177 -5.72 -0.06 17.25
N PHE A 178 -6.08 1.18 16.92
CA PHE A 178 -5.21 2.31 17.20
C PHE A 178 -5.61 2.99 18.51
N LYS A 179 -4.67 3.06 19.44
CA LYS A 179 -4.81 3.79 20.70
C LYS A 179 -3.80 4.92 20.72
N ILE A 180 -4.30 6.15 20.90
CA ILE A 180 -3.43 7.34 20.91
C ILE A 180 -2.48 7.31 22.12
N GLU A 181 -2.90 6.64 23.20
CA GLU A 181 -2.15 6.48 24.45
C GLU A 181 -0.85 5.68 24.26
N ASP A 182 -0.79 4.82 23.24
CA ASP A 182 0.41 4.04 22.94
C ASP A 182 1.53 4.91 22.35
N TYR A 183 1.25 6.17 22.01
CA TYR A 183 2.20 7.15 21.48
C TYR A 183 2.24 8.41 22.38
N PRO A 184 2.98 8.38 23.49
CA PRO A 184 2.97 9.46 24.48
C PRO A 184 3.28 10.83 23.88
N GLY A 185 2.34 11.76 24.03
CA GLY A 185 2.44 13.14 23.54
C GLY A 185 1.99 13.35 22.09
N TYR A 186 1.60 12.29 21.36
CA TYR A 186 0.97 12.42 20.05
C TYR A 186 -0.37 13.16 20.17
N GLN A 187 -0.61 14.11 19.28
CA GLN A 187 -1.87 14.84 19.15
C GLN A 187 -2.36 14.73 17.70
N ASN A 188 -3.52 14.11 17.48
CA ASN A 188 -4.12 14.11 16.15
C ASN A 188 -4.74 15.47 15.82
N LYS A 189 -4.29 16.08 14.73
CA LYS A 189 -4.65 17.43 14.30
C LYS A 189 -5.59 17.41 13.11
N ARG A 190 -6.41 18.45 12.95
CA ARG A 190 -7.28 18.63 11.77
C ARG A 190 -6.47 18.75 10.47
N GLY A 191 -5.27 19.31 10.51
CA GLY A 191 -4.38 19.26 9.35
C GLY A 191 -4.67 20.33 8.28
N SER A 192 -5.83 20.98 8.31
CA SER A 192 -6.27 21.89 7.24
C SER A 192 -7.47 22.77 7.67
N GLY A 193 -7.84 23.71 6.80
CA GLY A 193 -8.96 24.64 6.99
C GLY A 193 -8.62 25.81 7.91
N LEU A 194 -9.65 26.47 8.45
CA LEU A 194 -9.49 27.66 9.32
C LEU A 194 -8.89 27.35 10.70
N ARG A 195 -8.88 26.08 11.11
CA ARG A 195 -8.44 25.62 12.43
C ARG A 195 -7.59 24.35 12.32
N PRO A 196 -6.38 24.44 11.70
CA PRO A 196 -5.57 23.26 11.44
C PRO A 196 -4.98 22.63 12.70
N ASP A 197 -4.72 23.42 13.77
CA ASP A 197 -4.19 22.94 15.06
C ASP A 197 -5.25 22.31 16.00
N ASP A 198 -6.53 22.48 15.68
CA ASP A 198 -7.61 21.89 16.47
C ASP A 198 -7.50 20.35 16.43
N PRO A 199 -7.91 19.64 17.50
CA PRO A 199 -7.95 18.19 17.48
C PRO A 199 -8.87 17.67 16.37
N PHE A 200 -8.42 16.64 15.65
CA PHE A 200 -9.33 15.82 14.87
C PHE A 200 -9.78 14.66 15.75
N LEU A 201 -10.98 14.79 16.33
CA LEU A 201 -11.47 13.84 17.33
C LEU A 201 -11.43 12.42 16.79
N LEU A 202 -10.72 11.56 17.53
CA LEU A 202 -10.66 10.14 17.23
C LEU A 202 -11.97 9.48 17.69
N GLY A 203 -12.47 8.58 16.86
CA GLY A 203 -13.47 7.59 17.25
C GLY A 203 -12.83 6.20 17.15
N GLU A 204 -13.62 5.19 16.82
CA GLU A 204 -13.07 3.90 16.43
C GLU A 204 -12.16 4.06 15.22
N CYS A 205 -10.90 3.65 15.38
CA CYS A 205 -9.88 3.73 14.36
C CYS A 205 -8.88 2.58 14.52
N CYS A 206 -8.27 2.19 13.40
CA CYS A 206 -7.26 1.15 13.36
C CYS A 206 -6.13 1.54 12.42
N THR A 207 -5.01 0.83 12.54
CA THR A 207 -3.89 0.87 11.60
C THR A 207 -4.01 -0.30 10.65
N PHE A 208 -4.25 0.00 9.38
CA PHE A 208 -4.15 -0.96 8.29
C PHE A 208 -2.68 -1.16 7.93
N ARG A 209 -2.24 -2.40 7.81
CA ARG A 209 -0.87 -2.75 7.41
C ARG A 209 -0.89 -3.47 6.07
N PHE A 210 -0.10 -2.94 5.14
CA PHE A 210 -0.02 -3.45 3.79
C PHE A 210 1.39 -3.87 3.43
N LYS A 211 1.52 -4.95 2.66
CA LYS A 211 2.77 -5.37 2.00
C LYS A 211 2.56 -5.42 0.49
N GLN A 212 3.64 -5.29 -0.27
CA GLN A 212 3.59 -5.66 -1.69
C GLN A 212 3.11 -7.10 -1.81
N PHE A 213 2.28 -7.35 -2.82
CA PHE A 213 2.03 -8.73 -3.24
C PHE A 213 3.37 -9.43 -3.45
N PRO A 214 3.57 -10.64 -2.90
CA PRO A 214 4.74 -11.42 -3.20
C PRO A 214 4.82 -11.53 -4.72
N ARG A 215 5.86 -10.96 -5.33
CA ARG A 215 6.18 -11.31 -6.71
C ARG A 215 6.39 -12.81 -6.68
N ILE A 216 5.47 -13.57 -7.26
CA ILE A 216 5.59 -15.02 -7.39
C ILE A 216 6.98 -15.24 -7.98
N ARG A 217 7.87 -15.87 -7.20
CA ARG A 217 9.19 -16.23 -7.68
C ARG A 217 8.98 -17.03 -8.96
N ARG A 218 9.78 -16.74 -10.00
CA ARG A 218 9.81 -17.46 -11.29
C ARG A 218 10.10 -18.97 -11.16
N ASP A 219 10.12 -19.51 -9.94
CA ASP A 219 10.36 -20.91 -9.60
C ASP A 219 9.11 -21.79 -9.75
N PHE A 220 7.95 -21.23 -10.16
CA PHE A 220 6.86 -22.07 -10.68
C PHE A 220 7.36 -22.75 -11.95
N ARG A 221 7.82 -24.00 -11.84
CA ARG A 221 8.22 -24.84 -12.97
C ARG A 221 6.97 -25.50 -13.54
N PRO A 222 6.41 -25.01 -14.67
CA PRO A 222 5.26 -25.63 -15.31
C PRO A 222 5.64 -26.93 -16.05
N GLU A 223 6.88 -27.38 -15.89
CA GLU A 223 7.50 -28.45 -16.67
C GLU A 223 6.84 -29.81 -16.46
N HIS A 224 5.98 -29.95 -15.44
CA HIS A 224 5.27 -31.19 -15.12
C HIS A 224 3.75 -31.03 -15.06
N TYR A 225 3.19 -29.88 -15.44
CA TYR A 225 1.74 -29.66 -15.45
C TYR A 225 1.33 -28.99 -16.76
N VAL A 226 0.67 -29.77 -17.63
CA VAL A 226 -0.06 -29.27 -18.79
C VAL A 226 -1.54 -29.35 -18.41
N PRO A 227 -2.14 -28.32 -17.81
CA PRO A 227 -3.58 -28.32 -17.69
C PRO A 227 -4.16 -28.14 -19.09
N SER A 228 -4.90 -29.13 -19.57
CA SER A 228 -6.04 -28.80 -20.43
C SER A 228 -6.97 -27.94 -19.57
N CYS A 229 -7.34 -26.75 -20.04
CA CYS A 229 -8.36 -25.97 -19.35
C CYS A 229 -9.61 -26.85 -19.22
N SER A 230 -10.08 -27.05 -17.98
CA SER A 230 -11.31 -27.78 -17.73
C SER A 230 -12.46 -27.05 -18.41
N ASP A 231 -13.44 -27.81 -18.88
CA ASP A 231 -14.65 -27.24 -19.49
C ASP A 231 -15.32 -26.23 -18.55
N GLU A 232 -15.18 -26.43 -17.24
CA GLU A 232 -15.73 -25.55 -16.20
C GLU A 232 -14.94 -24.25 -16.05
N CYS A 233 -13.61 -24.28 -16.00
CA CYS A 233 -12.78 -23.07 -15.96
C CYS A 233 -12.95 -22.25 -17.26
N HIS A 234 -12.95 -22.93 -18.41
CA HIS A 234 -13.18 -22.29 -19.69
C HIS A 234 -14.60 -21.70 -19.78
N TRP A 235 -15.60 -22.37 -19.23
CA TRP A 235 -16.96 -21.82 -19.25
C TRP A 235 -17.12 -20.59 -18.34
N ILE A 236 -16.53 -20.62 -17.14
CA ILE A 236 -16.61 -19.51 -16.17
C ILE A 236 -15.78 -18.30 -16.62
N PHE A 237 -14.58 -18.54 -17.13
CA PHE A 237 -13.60 -17.49 -17.46
C PHE A 237 -13.33 -17.35 -18.96
N GLY A 238 -14.05 -18.05 -19.83
CA GLY A 238 -13.82 -18.05 -21.29
C GLY A 238 -13.84 -16.65 -21.86
N ARG A 239 -14.86 -15.85 -21.51
CA ARG A 239 -14.94 -14.45 -21.97
C ARG A 239 -13.77 -13.60 -21.51
N TYR A 240 -13.22 -13.86 -20.32
CA TYR A 240 -12.01 -13.19 -19.84
C TYR A 240 -10.78 -13.67 -20.61
N LEU A 241 -10.65 -14.97 -20.85
CA LEU A 241 -9.55 -15.56 -21.60
C LEU A 241 -9.54 -15.08 -23.06
N ASP A 242 -10.71 -14.97 -23.70
CA ASP A 242 -10.90 -14.41 -25.03
C ASP A 242 -10.53 -12.92 -25.04
N HIS A 243 -11.03 -12.15 -24.07
CA HIS A 243 -10.70 -10.73 -23.93
C HIS A 243 -9.19 -10.49 -23.78
N VAL A 244 -8.50 -11.30 -22.98
CA VAL A 244 -7.03 -11.23 -22.83
C VAL A 244 -6.31 -11.54 -24.15
N GLU A 245 -6.85 -12.44 -24.98
CA GLU A 245 -6.31 -12.74 -26.30
C GLU A 245 -6.57 -11.59 -27.30
N ASP A 246 -7.79 -11.06 -27.31
CA ASP A 246 -8.20 -9.96 -28.20
C ASP A 246 -7.47 -8.65 -27.90
N THR A 247 -7.17 -8.40 -26.62
CA THR A 247 -6.46 -7.19 -26.17
C THR A 247 -4.94 -7.37 -26.14
N PHE A 248 -4.44 -8.52 -26.57
CA PHE A 248 -3.01 -8.80 -26.55
C PHE A 248 -2.21 -7.79 -27.38
N GLY A 249 -1.29 -7.07 -26.72
CA GLY A 249 -0.45 -6.04 -27.35
C GLY A 249 -1.11 -4.66 -27.47
N MET A 250 -2.33 -4.48 -26.95
CA MET A 250 -2.94 -3.16 -26.83
C MET A 250 -2.36 -2.38 -25.63
N ASN A 251 -2.25 -1.07 -25.77
CA ASN A 251 -1.86 -0.18 -24.67
C ASN A 251 -3.05 0.08 -23.75
N MET A 252 -3.33 -0.87 -22.86
CA MET A 252 -4.28 -0.68 -21.77
C MET A 252 -3.58 -0.01 -20.58
N SER A 253 -4.27 0.94 -19.95
CA SER A 253 -3.84 1.50 -18.66
C SER A 253 -3.93 0.44 -17.55
N ASN A 254 -3.17 0.62 -16.47
CA ASN A 254 -3.25 -0.27 -15.30
C ASN A 254 -4.66 -0.32 -14.73
N ASP A 255 -5.37 0.82 -14.72
CA ASP A 255 -6.74 0.92 -14.19
C ASP A 255 -7.72 0.07 -15.02
N GLU A 256 -7.58 0.07 -16.35
CA GLU A 256 -8.40 -0.76 -17.24
C GLU A 256 -8.12 -2.25 -17.04
N VAL A 257 -6.86 -2.65 -16.89
CA VAL A 257 -6.48 -4.04 -16.60
C VAL A 257 -7.06 -4.47 -15.26
N CYS A 258 -6.91 -3.65 -14.22
CA CYS A 258 -7.47 -3.92 -12.89
C CYS A 258 -8.99 -4.05 -12.93
N PHE A 259 -9.69 -3.18 -13.66
CA PHE A 259 -11.13 -3.25 -13.83
C PHE A 259 -11.56 -4.56 -14.50
N VAL A 260 -10.94 -4.93 -15.62
CA VAL A 260 -11.26 -6.17 -16.35
C VAL A 260 -11.05 -7.41 -15.48
N VAL A 261 -9.94 -7.48 -14.74
CA VAL A 261 -9.65 -8.61 -13.85
C VAL A 261 -10.68 -8.70 -12.71
N ARG A 262 -11.03 -7.56 -12.09
CA ARG A 262 -12.05 -7.51 -11.03
C ARG A 262 -13.42 -7.94 -11.54
N GLU A 263 -13.80 -7.45 -12.71
CA GLU A 263 -15.07 -7.78 -13.33
C GLU A 263 -15.13 -9.25 -13.75
N ALA A 264 -14.03 -9.79 -14.29
CA ALA A 264 -13.90 -11.21 -14.59
C ALA A 264 -14.06 -12.08 -13.33
N LEU A 265 -13.45 -11.69 -12.20
CA LEU A 265 -13.61 -12.39 -10.92
C LEU A 265 -15.06 -12.32 -10.41
N ARG A 266 -15.70 -11.14 -10.49
CA ARG A 266 -17.09 -10.94 -10.07
C ARG A 266 -18.05 -11.80 -10.90
N VAL A 267 -17.98 -11.67 -12.22
CA VAL A 267 -18.81 -12.44 -13.17
C VAL A 267 -18.53 -13.92 -13.05
N GLY A 268 -17.26 -14.32 -12.88
CA GLY A 268 -16.87 -15.70 -12.68
C GLY A 268 -17.48 -16.29 -11.41
N TYR A 269 -17.47 -15.53 -10.31
CA TYR A 269 -18.09 -15.94 -9.05
C TYR A 269 -19.62 -16.06 -9.16
N GLU A 270 -20.28 -15.08 -9.78
CA GLU A 270 -21.73 -15.11 -10.00
C GLU A 270 -22.14 -16.30 -10.87
N THR A 271 -21.38 -16.54 -11.94
CA THR A 271 -21.53 -17.68 -12.84
C THR A 271 -21.35 -19.02 -12.12
N TYR A 272 -20.33 -19.13 -11.26
CA TYR A 272 -20.09 -20.31 -10.43
C TYR A 272 -21.23 -20.58 -9.44
N MET A 273 -21.75 -19.53 -8.80
CA MET A 273 -22.82 -19.63 -7.79
C MET A 273 -24.21 -19.84 -8.42
N GLY A 274 -24.47 -19.28 -9.60
CA GLY A 274 -25.76 -19.34 -10.30
C GLY A 274 -26.15 -20.72 -10.84
N LEU A 275 -25.21 -21.67 -10.92
CA LEU A 275 -25.42 -23.01 -11.48
C LEU A 275 -26.28 -23.96 -10.62
N PHE A 276 -26.61 -23.60 -9.37
CA PHE A 276 -27.47 -24.41 -8.51
C PHE A 276 -28.70 -23.63 -8.06
N SER A 277 -29.82 -23.79 -8.78
CA SER A 277 -31.15 -23.38 -8.33
C SER A 277 -31.78 -24.35 -7.30
N SER A 278 -30.99 -25.29 -6.75
CA SER A 278 -31.46 -26.41 -5.93
C SER A 278 -31.02 -26.29 -4.46
N GLY A 279 -31.28 -25.16 -3.80
CA GLY A 279 -31.36 -25.02 -2.34
C GLY A 279 -30.10 -25.25 -1.47
N HIS A 280 -29.01 -25.82 -1.99
CA HIS A 280 -27.73 -25.98 -1.30
C HIS A 280 -26.62 -25.41 -2.20
N GLY A 281 -26.08 -24.24 -1.86
CA GLY A 281 -25.07 -23.54 -2.67
C GLY A 281 -23.79 -24.36 -2.86
N ARG A 282 -23.07 -24.10 -3.96
CA ARG A 282 -21.74 -24.69 -4.21
C ARG A 282 -20.73 -24.26 -3.15
N PRO A 283 -19.78 -25.13 -2.74
CA PRO A 283 -18.78 -24.78 -1.75
C PRO A 283 -17.76 -23.80 -2.35
N LEU A 284 -17.42 -22.73 -1.61
CA LEU A 284 -16.41 -21.74 -2.04
C LEU A 284 -15.07 -22.36 -2.44
N ARG A 285 -14.71 -23.50 -1.84
CA ARG A 285 -13.49 -24.23 -2.18
C ARG A 285 -13.40 -24.62 -3.66
N GLY A 286 -14.52 -25.01 -4.27
CA GLY A 286 -14.51 -25.35 -5.70
C GLY A 286 -14.24 -24.14 -6.59
N PHE A 287 -14.66 -22.93 -6.18
CA PHE A 287 -14.30 -21.71 -6.91
C PHE A 287 -12.81 -21.39 -6.78
N ILE A 288 -12.22 -21.64 -5.61
CA ILE A 288 -10.77 -21.50 -5.40
C ILE A 288 -10.00 -22.43 -6.33
N ASP A 289 -10.39 -23.70 -6.44
CA ASP A 289 -9.75 -24.66 -7.34
C ASP A 289 -9.78 -24.17 -8.81
N ILE A 290 -10.89 -23.55 -9.24
CA ILE A 290 -11.04 -22.96 -10.59
C ILE A 290 -10.15 -21.73 -10.78
N LEU A 291 -9.98 -20.89 -9.74
CA LEU A 291 -9.06 -19.76 -9.77
C LEU A 291 -7.59 -20.20 -9.82
N GLU A 292 -7.23 -21.29 -9.13
CA GLU A 292 -5.90 -21.90 -9.22
C GLU A 292 -5.61 -22.40 -10.63
N GLU A 293 -6.62 -22.99 -11.28
CA GLU A 293 -6.53 -23.41 -12.68
C GLU A 293 -6.33 -22.22 -13.64
N LEU A 294 -7.14 -21.16 -13.49
CA LEU A 294 -7.00 -19.91 -14.26
C LEU A 294 -5.61 -19.28 -14.08
N HIS A 295 -5.09 -19.31 -12.85
CA HIS A 295 -3.75 -18.84 -12.53
C HIS A 295 -2.68 -19.66 -13.26
N ALA A 296 -2.78 -21.00 -13.24
CA ALA A 296 -1.84 -21.89 -13.93
C ALA A 296 -1.83 -21.62 -15.46
N ILE A 297 -2.99 -21.42 -16.07
CA ILE A 297 -3.13 -21.05 -17.50
C ILE A 297 -2.44 -19.71 -17.78
N SER A 298 -2.69 -18.70 -16.92
CA SER A 298 -2.10 -17.36 -17.05
C SER A 298 -0.57 -17.38 -16.92
N ALA A 299 -0.03 -18.20 -16.02
CA ALA A 299 1.41 -18.40 -15.84
C ALA A 299 2.04 -19.09 -17.07
N LEU A 300 1.37 -20.10 -17.63
CA LEU A 300 1.83 -20.80 -18.84
C LEU A 300 1.88 -19.86 -20.05
N ARG A 301 0.85 -19.02 -20.23
CA ARG A 301 0.81 -17.96 -21.25
C ARG A 301 1.99 -17.01 -21.08
N SER A 302 2.23 -16.51 -19.87
CA SER A 302 3.35 -15.63 -19.55
C SER A 302 4.71 -16.26 -19.90
N LYS A 303 4.90 -17.56 -19.59
CA LYS A 303 6.12 -18.29 -19.94
C LYS A 303 6.30 -18.39 -21.47
N ARG A 304 5.23 -18.67 -22.22
CA ARG A 304 5.26 -18.73 -23.69
C ARG A 304 5.67 -17.38 -24.29
N LEU A 305 5.17 -16.28 -23.75
CA LEU A 305 5.55 -14.92 -24.18
C LEU A 305 7.04 -14.63 -23.93
N LEU A 306 7.55 -14.98 -22.74
CA LEU A 306 8.98 -14.84 -22.44
C LEU A 306 9.87 -15.67 -23.39
N GLN A 307 9.42 -16.87 -23.75
CA GLN A 307 10.12 -17.70 -24.73
C GLN A 307 10.09 -17.09 -26.13
N MET A 308 8.96 -16.50 -26.54
CA MET A 308 8.84 -15.78 -27.81
C MET A 308 9.75 -14.56 -27.84
N LEU A 309 9.77 -13.75 -26.78
CA LEU A 309 10.67 -12.60 -26.64
C LEU A 309 12.13 -13.04 -26.76
N SER A 310 12.54 -14.08 -26.04
CA SER A 310 13.91 -14.62 -26.12
C SER A 310 14.27 -15.12 -27.52
N ARG A 311 13.30 -15.57 -28.34
CA ARG A 311 13.55 -15.93 -29.74
C ARG A 311 13.72 -14.68 -30.62
N LEU A 312 12.92 -13.65 -30.40
CA LEU A 312 13.02 -12.37 -31.09
C LEU A 312 14.35 -11.67 -30.79
N ASP A 313 14.77 -11.63 -29.52
CA ASP A 313 16.07 -11.06 -29.12
C ASP A 313 17.24 -11.75 -29.84
N ARG A 314 17.24 -13.10 -29.85
CA ARG A 314 18.25 -13.86 -30.59
C ARG A 314 18.21 -13.59 -32.10
N GLN A 315 17.04 -13.40 -32.69
CA GLN A 315 16.93 -13.06 -34.12
C GLN A 315 17.42 -11.64 -34.42
N ALA A 316 17.27 -10.69 -33.49
CA ALA A 316 17.82 -9.35 -33.61
C ALA A 316 19.36 -9.37 -33.55
N ASP A 317 19.95 -10.13 -32.62
CA ASP A 317 21.41 -10.31 -32.52
C ASP A 317 22.02 -10.94 -33.77
N PHE A 318 21.32 -11.90 -34.40
CA PHE A 318 21.74 -12.52 -35.66
C PHE A 318 21.63 -11.57 -36.86
N ASN A 319 20.73 -10.58 -36.83
CA ASN A 319 20.56 -9.59 -37.90
C ASN A 319 21.54 -8.39 -37.76
N GLU A 320 22.07 -8.12 -36.56
CA GLU A 320 23.11 -7.09 -36.36
C GLU A 320 24.54 -7.61 -36.61
N TRP A 321 24.78 -8.93 -36.59
CA TRP A 321 26.12 -9.54 -36.70
C TRP A 321 26.21 -10.75 -37.65
N GLY A 322 25.24 -10.96 -38.55
CA GLY A 322 25.33 -11.92 -39.65
C GLY A 322 25.99 -11.33 -40.91
N PRO A 323 26.68 -12.13 -41.74
CA PRO A 323 27.64 -11.67 -42.76
C PRO A 323 27.06 -10.81 -43.88
#